data_AF-A0A257AUE4-F1
#
_entry.id   AF-A0A257AUE4-F1
#
_cell.length_a   1.000
_cell.length_b   1.000
_cell.length_c   1.000
_cell.angle_alpha   90.00
_cell.angle_beta   90.00
_cell.angle_gamma   90.00
#
_symmetry.space_group_name_H-M   'P 1'
#
loop_
_entity.id
_entity.type
_entity.pdbx_description
1 polymer ?
#
loop_
_entity_poly.entity_id
_entity_poly.type
_entity_poly.pdbx_seq_one_letter_code
_entity_poly.pdbx_strand_id
1 'polypeptide(L)'
;MEALRDPAADTDKNEAVSALEAFRYATQKTASFFETQKRIATEHAAFEDPSGLGRATLVRFGAAQQALNDPVKRALLAQREKIELEIEKLKREKAAMPLDEYKKRLQALLVALANIQEEIER
;
A
#
# COMPACT_ATOMS: atom_id res chain seq x y z
N MET A 1 -13.69 12.75 -1.09
CA MET A 1 -12.91 12.35 -2.29
C MET A 1 -11.50 12.94 -2.32
N GLU A 2 -10.98 13.46 -1.19
CA GLU A 2 -9.67 14.13 -1.15
C GLU A 2 -8.51 13.14 -1.00
N ALA A 3 -8.69 12.07 -0.22
CA ALA A 3 -7.70 10.98 -0.09
C ALA A 3 -7.34 10.30 -1.43
N LEU A 4 -8.20 10.41 -2.45
CA LEU A 4 -7.95 9.82 -3.77
C LEU A 4 -7.11 10.73 -4.68
N ARG A 5 -6.81 11.96 -4.24
CA ARG A 5 -6.13 12.99 -5.04
C ARG A 5 -4.92 13.57 -4.33
N ASP A 6 -4.82 13.40 -3.01
CA ASP A 6 -3.69 13.87 -2.22
C ASP A 6 -2.56 12.81 -2.21
N PRO A 7 -1.35 13.13 -2.70
CA PRO A 7 -0.20 12.23 -2.65
C PRO A 7 0.21 11.80 -1.23
N ALA A 8 -0.25 12.49 -0.18
CA ALA A 8 -0.03 12.09 1.20
C ALA A 8 -0.85 10.86 1.61
N ALA A 9 -1.89 10.50 0.86
CA ALA A 9 -2.68 9.30 1.13
C ALA A 9 -1.97 8.02 0.68
N ASP A 10 -1.12 8.07 -0.35
CA ASP A 10 -0.24 6.97 -0.75
C ASP A 10 0.96 6.93 0.22
N THR A 11 0.88 6.05 1.22
CA THR A 11 1.86 5.98 2.32
C THR A 11 3.02 5.06 2.00
N ASP A 12 2.82 4.05 1.14
CA ASP A 12 3.86 3.14 0.70
C ASP A 12 4.57 3.58 -0.60
N LYS A 13 4.11 4.68 -1.20
CA LYS A 13 4.69 5.36 -2.37
C LYS A 13 4.72 4.49 -3.61
N ASN A 14 3.66 3.71 -3.82
CA ASN A 14 3.55 2.79 -4.95
C ASN A 14 2.69 3.33 -6.13
N GLU A 15 2.38 4.63 -6.09
CA GLU A 15 1.52 5.37 -7.02
C GLU A 15 0.06 4.87 -7.07
N ALA A 16 -0.39 4.27 -5.98
CA ALA A 16 -1.74 3.81 -5.79
C ALA A 16 -2.23 4.14 -4.38
N VAL A 17 -3.53 4.35 -4.24
CA VAL A 17 -4.17 4.51 -2.92
C VAL A 17 -5.07 3.30 -2.68
N SER A 18 -4.74 2.55 -1.64
CA SER A 18 -5.57 1.44 -1.15
C SER A 18 -6.76 1.93 -0.30
N ALA A 19 -7.75 1.06 -0.10
CA ALA A 19 -8.90 1.37 0.76
C ALA A 19 -8.48 1.66 2.21
N LEU A 20 -7.52 0.91 2.74
CA LEU A 20 -6.98 1.11 4.08
C LEU A 20 -6.25 2.45 4.21
N GLU A 21 -5.48 2.83 3.20
CA GLU A 21 -4.80 4.12 3.17
C GLU A 21 -5.77 5.29 3.09
N ALA A 22 -6.77 5.20 2.21
CA ALA A 22 -7.82 6.19 2.12
C ALA A 22 -8.56 6.35 3.45
N PHE A 23 -8.86 5.24 4.15
CA PHE A 23 -9.45 5.24 5.47
C PHE A 23 -8.55 5.92 6.51
N ARG A 24 -7.26 5.54 6.57
CA ARG A 24 -6.29 6.11 7.52
C ARG A 24 -6.13 7.62 7.31
N TYR A 25 -5.99 8.06 6.06
CA TYR A 25 -5.90 9.47 5.72
C TYR A 25 -7.15 10.23 6.19
N ALA A 26 -8.35 9.70 5.92
CA ALA A 26 -9.60 10.34 6.32
C ALA A 26 -9.74 10.40 7.86
N THR A 27 -9.43 9.31 8.56
CA THR A 27 -9.47 9.25 10.03
C THR A 27 -8.49 10.24 10.65
N GLN A 28 -7.25 10.31 10.15
CA GLN A 28 -6.25 11.27 10.62
C GLN A 28 -6.72 12.71 10.41
N LYS A 29 -7.28 13.02 9.23
CA LYS A 29 -7.77 14.37 8.93
C LYS A 29 -8.94 14.78 9.83
N THR A 30 -9.87 13.86 10.09
CA THR A 30 -10.97 14.09 11.04
C THR A 30 -10.44 14.35 12.43
N ALA A 31 -9.48 13.55 12.92
CA ALA A 31 -8.85 13.77 14.22
C ALA A 31 -8.20 15.16 14.30
N SER A 32 -7.38 15.53 13.31
CA SER A 32 -6.73 16.84 13.26
C SER A 32 -7.73 18.01 13.23
N PHE A 33 -8.88 17.84 12.58
CA PHE A 33 -9.94 18.86 12.57
C PHE A 33 -10.51 19.10 13.97
N PHE A 34 -10.86 18.04 14.70
CA PHE A 34 -11.37 18.15 16.07
C PHE A 34 -10.32 18.74 17.03
N GLU A 35 -9.06 18.30 16.93
CA GLU A 35 -7.95 18.85 17.72
C GLU A 35 -7.75 20.35 17.46
N THR A 36 -7.72 20.76 16.19
CA THR A 36 -7.56 22.18 15.80
C THR A 36 -8.70 23.04 16.32
N GLN A 37 -9.92 22.51 16.37
CA GLN A 37 -11.09 23.21 16.91
C GLN A 37 -11.21 23.13 18.43
N LYS A 38 -10.27 22.48 19.14
CA LYS A 38 -10.34 22.19 20.58
C LYS A 38 -11.64 21.48 20.97
N ARG A 39 -12.09 20.57 20.11
CA ARG A 39 -13.29 19.75 20.31
C ARG A 39 -12.90 18.31 20.53
N ILE A 40 -13.72 17.58 21.27
CA ILE A 40 -13.56 16.14 21.46
C ILE A 40 -14.32 15.44 20.32
N ALA A 41 -13.65 14.53 19.62
CA ALA A 41 -14.32 13.62 18.69
C ALA A 41 -15.09 12.57 19.51
N THR A 42 -16.42 12.55 19.38
CA THR A 42 -17.28 11.62 20.13
C THR A 42 -17.44 10.27 19.43
N GLU A 43 -16.98 10.15 18.18
CA GLU A 43 -17.06 8.93 17.37
C GLU A 43 -15.70 8.64 16.73
N HIS A 44 -15.31 7.37 16.76
CA HIS A 44 -14.09 6.89 16.13
C HIS A 44 -14.45 5.82 15.12
N ALA A 45 -14.14 6.08 13.85
CA ALA A 45 -14.33 5.09 12.81
C ALA A 45 -13.40 3.89 13.07
N ALA A 46 -13.97 2.68 13.02
CA ALA A 46 -13.22 1.44 13.06
C ALA A 46 -13.16 0.82 11.66
N PHE A 47 -12.05 0.15 11.34
CA PHE A 47 -11.87 -0.59 10.10
C PHE A 47 -11.36 -1.99 10.44
N GLU A 48 -12.20 -2.98 10.17
CA GLU A 48 -11.86 -4.40 10.32
C GLU A 48 -11.65 -5.01 8.94
N ASP A 49 -10.55 -5.75 8.77
CA ASP A 49 -10.16 -6.32 7.49
C ASP A 49 -9.84 -7.82 7.58
N PRO A 50 -10.83 -8.67 7.95
CA PRO A 50 -10.60 -10.10 8.09
C PRO A 50 -10.26 -10.78 6.74
N SER A 51 -10.68 -10.21 5.62
CA SER A 51 -10.49 -10.72 4.27
C SER A 51 -9.32 -10.09 3.50
N GLY A 52 -8.68 -9.04 4.03
CA GLY A 52 -7.58 -8.32 3.37
C GLY A 52 -8.01 -7.35 2.26
N LEU A 53 -9.31 -7.04 2.15
CA LEU A 53 -9.88 -6.13 1.16
C LEU A 53 -9.42 -4.68 1.36
N GLY A 54 -8.88 -4.32 2.52
CA GLY A 54 -8.25 -3.01 2.74
C GLY A 54 -7.11 -2.72 1.77
N ARG A 55 -6.50 -3.75 1.17
CA ARG A 55 -5.44 -3.63 0.16
C ARG A 55 -5.95 -3.33 -1.24
N ALA A 56 -7.26 -3.46 -1.48
CA ALA A 56 -7.83 -3.20 -2.79
C ALA A 56 -7.48 -1.77 -3.23
N THR A 57 -6.84 -1.66 -4.39
CA THR A 57 -6.50 -0.38 -4.98
C THR A 57 -7.78 0.35 -5.39
N LEU A 58 -8.00 1.53 -4.82
CA LEU A 58 -9.12 2.39 -5.18
C LEU A 58 -8.79 3.29 -6.37
N VAL A 59 -7.57 3.84 -6.38
CA VAL A 59 -7.09 4.75 -7.42
C VAL A 59 -5.62 4.48 -7.68
N ARG A 60 -5.21 4.54 -8.94
CA ARG A 60 -3.81 4.63 -9.37
C ARG A 60 -3.58 5.97 -10.05
N PHE A 61 -2.35 6.46 -9.99
CA PHE A 61 -1.93 7.67 -10.67
C PHE A 61 -0.52 7.48 -11.25
N GLY A 62 0.05 8.52 -11.85
CA GLY A 62 1.42 8.49 -12.34
C GLY A 62 1.69 7.40 -13.39
N ALA A 63 2.88 6.82 -13.31
CA ALA A 63 3.34 5.77 -14.19
C ALA A 63 2.50 4.48 -14.02
N ALA A 64 2.05 4.18 -12.81
CA ALA A 64 1.18 3.03 -12.54
C ALA A 64 -0.16 3.10 -13.29
N GLN A 65 -0.74 4.30 -13.45
CA GLN A 65 -1.95 4.50 -14.26
C GLN A 65 -1.66 4.38 -15.76
N GLN A 66 -0.51 4.88 -16.23
CA GLN A 66 -0.11 4.77 -17.64
C GLN A 66 0.19 3.32 -18.03
N ALA A 67 0.81 2.56 -17.13
CA ALA A 67 1.12 1.15 -17.27
C ALA A 67 -0.13 0.27 -17.49
N LEU A 68 -1.32 0.70 -17.04
CA LEU A 68 -2.56 -0.04 -17.32
C LEU A 68 -2.94 -0.03 -18.81
N ASN A 69 -2.45 0.94 -19.59
CA ASN A 69 -2.76 1.04 -21.01
C ASN A 69 -1.96 0.04 -21.87
N ASP A 70 -0.93 -0.59 -21.30
CA ASP A 70 -0.10 -1.59 -21.98
C ASP A 70 -0.36 -3.00 -21.39
N PRO A 71 -0.76 -3.99 -22.21
CA PRO A 71 -0.93 -5.38 -21.76
C PRO A 71 0.30 -5.99 -21.05
N VAL A 72 1.51 -5.66 -21.48
CA VAL A 72 2.75 -6.17 -20.90
C VAL A 72 2.97 -5.56 -19.51
N LYS A 73 2.83 -4.24 -19.39
CA LYS A 73 2.98 -3.55 -18.10
C LYS A 73 1.87 -3.94 -17.11
N ARG A 74 0.67 -4.26 -17.57
CA ARG A 74 -0.38 -4.86 -16.72
C ARG A 74 0.05 -6.20 -16.11
N ALA A 75 0.74 -7.05 -16.87
CA ALA A 75 1.26 -8.30 -16.33
C ALA A 75 2.38 -8.04 -15.28
N LEU A 76 3.23 -7.05 -15.51
CA LEU A 76 4.25 -6.63 -14.54
C LEU A 76 3.63 -6.09 -13.25
N LEU A 77 2.56 -5.29 -13.34
CA LEU A 77 1.81 -4.83 -12.16
C LEU A 77 1.24 -5.99 -11.33
N ALA A 78 0.71 -7.03 -11.98
CA ALA A 78 0.22 -8.22 -11.29
C ALA A 78 1.36 -9.02 -10.63
N GLN A 79 2.54 -9.07 -11.26
CA GLN A 79 3.72 -9.68 -10.65
C GLN A 79 4.23 -8.87 -9.45
N ARG A 80 4.21 -7.54 -9.54
CA ARG A 80 4.54 -6.63 -8.43
C ARG A 80 3.66 -6.92 -7.22
N GLU A 81 2.35 -6.95 -7.41
CA GLU A 81 1.37 -7.25 -6.36
C GLU A 81 1.64 -8.62 -5.71
N LYS A 82 2.01 -9.63 -6.50
CA LYS A 82 2.38 -10.95 -5.98
C LYS A 82 3.61 -10.90 -5.06
N ILE A 83 4.66 -10.15 -5.44
CA ILE A 83 5.86 -10.01 -4.61
C ILE A 83 5.53 -9.26 -3.31
N GLU A 84 4.70 -8.22 -3.37
CA GLU A 84 4.24 -7.50 -2.18
C GLU A 84 3.49 -8.43 -1.21
N LEU A 85 2.64 -9.33 -1.73
CA LEU A 85 1.95 -10.33 -0.91
C LEU A 85 2.92 -11.33 -0.25
N GLU A 86 3.96 -11.78 -0.98
CA GLU A 86 5.00 -12.65 -0.42
C GLU A 86 5.81 -11.95 0.68
N ILE A 87 6.14 -10.65 0.51
CA ILE A 87 6.81 -9.85 1.54
C ILE A 87 5.95 -9.77 2.80
N GLU A 88 4.66 -9.53 2.66
CA GLU A 88 3.74 -9.43 3.80
C GLU A 88 3.55 -10.77 4.51
N LYS A 89 3.48 -11.86 3.75
CA LYS A 89 3.50 -13.21 4.30
C LYS A 89 4.79 -13.46 5.08
N LEU A 90 5.94 -13.12 4.51
CA LEU A 90 7.24 -13.26 5.17
C LEU A 90 7.32 -12.43 6.47
N LYS A 91 6.75 -11.21 6.49
CA LYS A 91 6.66 -10.39 7.71
C LYS A 91 5.83 -11.04 8.80
N ARG A 92 4.72 -11.71 8.46
CA ARG A 92 3.90 -12.47 9.44
C ARG A 92 4.65 -13.69 9.98
N GLU A 93 5.39 -14.38 9.12
CA GLU A 93 6.16 -15.57 9.47
C GLU A 93 7.48 -15.25 10.18
N LYS A 94 7.88 -13.98 10.25
CA LYS A 94 9.14 -13.52 10.87
C LYS A 94 9.38 -14.09 12.26
N ALA A 95 8.34 -14.21 13.08
CA ALA A 95 8.45 -14.71 14.45
C ALA A 95 8.78 -16.22 14.52
N ALA A 96 8.50 -16.98 13.46
CA ALA A 96 8.71 -18.42 13.37
C ALA A 96 10.00 -18.79 12.60
N MET A 97 10.88 -17.82 12.34
CA MET A 97 12.02 -17.96 11.42
C MET A 97 13.31 -17.40 12.03
N PRO A 98 14.49 -18.01 11.78
CA PRO A 98 15.77 -17.42 12.11
C PRO A 98 15.99 -16.06 11.43
N LEU A 99 16.50 -15.07 12.17
CA LEU A 99 16.63 -13.69 11.68
C LEU A 99 17.47 -13.59 10.39
N ASP A 100 18.53 -14.38 10.27
CA ASP A 100 19.40 -14.36 9.08
C ASP A 100 18.69 -14.91 7.83
N GLU A 101 17.86 -15.94 8.02
CA GLU A 101 17.04 -16.48 6.95
C GLU A 101 15.97 -15.48 6.51
N TYR A 102 15.32 -14.81 7.47
CA TYR A 102 14.34 -13.75 7.21
C TYR A 102 14.97 -12.62 6.38
N LYS A 103 16.13 -12.12 6.80
CA LYS A 103 16.84 -11.05 6.09
C LYS A 103 17.20 -11.47 4.66
N LYS A 104 17.72 -12.69 4.47
CA LYS A 104 18.09 -13.21 3.15
C LYS A 104 16.89 -13.29 2.21
N ARG A 105 15.76 -13.83 2.70
CA ARG A 105 14.51 -13.93 1.92
C ARG A 105 13.94 -12.54 1.63
N LEU A 106 13.92 -11.64 2.60
CA LEU A 106 13.42 -10.28 2.44
C LEU A 106 14.25 -9.51 1.41
N GLN A 107 15.58 -9.61 1.47
CA GLN A 107 16.47 -8.96 0.50
C GLN A 107 16.20 -9.45 -0.92
N ALA A 108 16.04 -10.75 -1.12
CA ALA A 108 15.74 -11.31 -2.44
C ALA A 108 14.41 -10.77 -3.00
N LEU A 109 13.36 -10.70 -2.16
CA LEU A 109 12.06 -10.15 -2.56
C LEU A 109 12.12 -8.66 -2.87
N LEU A 110 12.84 -7.86 -2.08
CA LEU A 110 12.99 -6.42 -2.31
C LEU A 110 13.76 -6.11 -3.60
N VAL A 111 14.81 -6.89 -3.91
CA VAL A 111 15.54 -6.75 -5.18
C VAL A 111 14.65 -7.10 -6.37
N ALA A 112 13.88 -8.20 -6.28
CA ALA A 112 12.96 -8.57 -7.33
C ALA A 112 11.87 -7.50 -7.54
N LEU A 113 11.36 -6.91 -6.45
CA LEU A 113 10.39 -5.81 -6.51
C LEU A 113 10.97 -4.59 -7.23
N ALA A 114 12.21 -4.20 -6.91
CA ALA A 114 12.88 -3.07 -7.54
C ALA A 114 13.06 -3.26 -9.05
N ASN A 115 13.48 -4.46 -9.47
CA ASN A 115 13.65 -4.77 -10.90
C ASN A 115 12.33 -4.67 -11.67
N ILE A 116 11.23 -5.21 -11.11
CA ILE A 116 9.91 -5.11 -11.73
C ILE A 116 9.46 -3.65 -11.83
N GLN A 117 9.72 -2.85 -10.79
CA GLN A 117 9.37 -1.44 -10.80
C GLN A 117 10.14 -0.67 -11.89
N GLU A 118 11.43 -0.95 -12.07
CA GLU A 118 12.22 -0.37 -13.16
C GLU A 118 11.67 -0.79 -14.54
N GLU A 119 11.26 -2.05 -14.72
CA GLU A 119 10.65 -2.53 -15.96
C GLU A 119 9.28 -1.88 -16.26
N ILE A 120 8.52 -1.50 -15.24
CA ILE A 120 7.24 -0.79 -15.40
C ILE A 120 7.49 0.67 -15.83
N GLU A 121 8.53 1.30 -15.30
CA GLU A 121 8.88 2.70 -15.54
C GLU A 121 9.57 2.93 -16.90
N ARG A 122 10.27 1.93 -17.43
CA ARG A 122 10.85 1.95 -18.79
C ARG A 122 9.78 2.01 -19.88
#